data_AF-A0A9P4GXT4-F1
#
_entry.id   AF-A0A9P4GXT4-F1
#
_cell.length_a   1.000
_cell.length_b   1.000
_cell.length_c   1.000
_cell.angle_alpha   90.00
_cell.angle_beta   90.00
_cell.angle_gamma   90.00
#
_symmetry.space_group_name_H-M   'P 1'
#
loop_
_entity.id
_entity.type
_entity.pdbx_description
1 polymer ?
#
loop_
_entity_poly.entity_id
_entity_poly.type
_entity_poly.pdbx_seq_one_letter_code
_entity_poly.pdbx_strand_id
1 'polypeptide(L)'
;MIFAAGTFKSHKYSIRNPYLHRTNFTMKLLLSAVCIIATSLAFPSPHAVTGDAPDVIQLVQVVPDTAASCQPGLTYCFGQIVEDLRVNKQTILHQYCDQQFEYDAQSCHACKKWPWPLDYCWDGPSAWNSVFECKGEQEYTFKTRCSWCEAGKCV
;
A
#
# COMPACT_ATOMS: atom_id res chain seq x y z
N MET A 1 -4.09 58.32 -2.19
CA MET A 1 -3.61 56.95 -1.92
C MET A 1 -2.58 57.07 -0.79
N ILE A 2 -2.97 56.66 0.42
CA ILE A 2 -2.19 56.88 1.65
C ILE A 2 -1.41 55.60 1.93
N PHE A 3 -0.09 55.68 1.95
CA PHE A 3 0.81 54.60 2.34
C PHE A 3 0.91 54.57 3.87
N ALA A 4 0.43 53.48 4.50
CA ALA A 4 0.63 53.22 5.92
C ALA A 4 1.83 52.28 6.11
N ALA A 5 2.86 52.79 6.79
CA ALA A 5 4.06 52.07 7.17
C ALA A 5 3.79 51.13 8.36
N GLY A 6 3.91 49.82 8.15
CA GLY A 6 3.88 48.81 9.21
C GLY A 6 5.29 48.51 9.72
N THR A 7 5.53 48.74 11.00
CA THR A 7 6.79 48.43 11.70
C THR A 7 6.78 46.98 12.18
N PHE A 8 7.68 46.15 11.64
CA PHE A 8 7.82 44.74 12.04
C PHE A 8 8.94 44.60 13.07
N LYS A 9 8.58 44.26 14.31
CA LYS A 9 9.50 44.14 15.45
C LYS A 9 10.07 42.72 15.51
N SER A 10 11.39 42.60 15.41
CA SER A 10 12.14 41.33 15.46
C SER A 10 12.03 40.62 16.81
N HIS A 11 11.67 39.34 16.80
CA HIS A 11 11.84 38.42 17.93
C HIS A 11 13.16 37.65 17.79
N LYS A 12 14.11 37.96 18.67
CA LYS A 12 15.31 37.14 18.91
C LYS A 12 14.91 35.92 19.75
N TYR A 13 15.02 34.71 19.21
CA TYR A 13 15.02 33.49 20.00
C TYR A 13 16.43 32.92 20.06
N SER A 14 17.02 33.03 21.26
CA SER A 14 18.28 32.43 21.66
C SER A 14 17.96 31.14 22.42
N ILE A 15 18.25 29.98 21.83
CA ILE A 15 18.22 28.70 22.57
C ILE A 15 19.67 28.21 22.68
N ARG A 16 20.25 28.47 23.85
CA ARG A 16 21.49 27.85 24.31
C ARG A 16 21.18 26.40 24.67
N ASN A 17 21.97 25.49 24.10
CA ASN A 17 22.11 24.09 24.48
C ASN A 17 22.87 24.00 25.81
N PRO A 18 22.36 23.28 26.82
CA PRO A 18 23.23 22.94 27.92
C PRO A 18 23.05 21.47 28.40
N TYR A 19 24.20 20.85 28.68
CA TYR A 19 24.40 19.67 29.53
C TYR A 19 24.23 18.28 28.91
N LEU A 20 25.30 17.89 28.20
CA LEU A 20 26.06 16.67 28.51
C LEU A 20 26.04 16.37 30.02
N HIS A 21 25.31 15.34 30.44
CA HIS A 21 25.52 14.71 31.74
C HIS A 21 25.96 13.26 31.54
N ARG A 22 27.27 13.08 31.68
CA ARG A 22 28.01 11.83 31.68
C ARG A 22 27.88 11.20 33.06
N THR A 23 27.21 10.06 33.16
CA THR A 23 27.31 9.16 34.32
C THR A 23 27.58 7.74 33.82
N ASN A 24 28.77 7.25 34.14
CA ASN A 24 29.20 5.87 33.99
C ASN A 24 28.76 5.02 35.20
N PHE A 25 28.83 3.70 35.01
CA PHE A 25 28.65 2.59 35.97
C PHE A 25 27.18 2.24 36.28
N THR A 26 26.71 1.00 36.16
CA THR A 26 27.39 -0.27 36.40
C THR A 26 26.65 -1.44 35.73
N MET A 27 27.45 -2.41 35.27
CA MET A 27 27.18 -3.71 34.68
C MET A 27 26.04 -4.52 35.35
N LYS A 28 25.02 -4.90 34.58
CA LYS A 28 24.21 -6.10 34.84
C LYS A 28 24.17 -6.95 33.58
N LEU A 29 24.95 -8.01 33.66
CA LEU A 29 25.10 -9.10 32.72
C LEU A 29 23.81 -9.93 32.72
N LEU A 30 23.07 -9.96 31.61
CA LEU A 30 22.13 -11.04 31.33
C LEU A 30 22.31 -11.46 29.88
N LEU A 31 23.02 -12.59 29.72
CA LEU A 31 23.16 -13.32 28.48
C LEU A 31 21.79 -13.83 28.02
N SER A 32 21.45 -13.57 26.77
CA SER A 32 20.46 -14.34 26.03
C SER A 32 21.00 -14.52 24.61
N ALA A 33 21.71 -15.64 24.42
CA ALA A 33 22.10 -16.12 23.11
C ALA A 33 20.95 -16.99 22.58
N VAL A 34 20.30 -16.56 21.51
CA VAL A 34 19.43 -17.42 20.71
C VAL A 34 20.10 -17.59 19.35
N CYS A 35 20.51 -18.83 19.10
CA CYS A 35 21.29 -19.28 17.97
C CYS A 35 20.59 -19.02 16.63
N ILE A 36 21.38 -18.55 15.68
CA ILE A 36 21.07 -18.49 14.26
C ILE A 36 21.41 -19.87 13.63
N ILE A 37 20.73 -20.20 12.52
CA ILE A 37 21.08 -21.19 11.47
C ILE A 37 20.71 -22.65 11.85
N ALA A 38 19.98 -23.45 11.08
CA ALA A 38 20.00 -23.62 9.62
C ALA A 38 18.66 -24.12 9.05
N THR A 39 18.26 -23.56 7.91
CA THR A 39 17.27 -24.13 7.01
C THR A 39 17.91 -25.26 6.22
N SER A 40 17.54 -26.51 6.51
CA SER A 40 17.78 -27.63 5.61
C SER A 40 16.64 -27.67 4.57
N LEU A 41 16.75 -26.86 3.51
CA LEU A 41 16.04 -27.16 2.29
C LEU A 41 16.84 -28.26 1.58
N ALA A 42 16.35 -29.48 1.69
CA ALA A 42 16.85 -30.60 0.90
C ALA A 42 16.57 -30.29 -0.58
N PHE A 43 17.64 -30.04 -1.32
CA PHE A 43 17.66 -30.00 -2.78
C PHE A 43 17.54 -31.42 -3.34
N PRO A 44 16.52 -31.76 -4.14
CA PRO A 44 16.71 -32.77 -5.17
C PRO A 44 17.57 -32.16 -6.30
N SER A 45 18.66 -32.88 -6.60
CA SER A 45 19.73 -32.58 -7.55
C SER A 45 19.24 -32.31 -8.99
N PRO A 46 19.94 -31.47 -9.77
CA PRO A 46 19.62 -31.24 -11.18
C PRO A 46 20.15 -32.39 -12.03
N HIS A 47 19.24 -33.19 -12.59
CA HIS A 47 19.59 -34.05 -13.72
C HIS A 47 19.48 -33.24 -15.03
N ALA A 48 20.66 -32.88 -15.54
CA ALA A 48 21.04 -32.68 -16.93
C ALA A 48 20.09 -31.88 -17.84
N VAL A 49 20.50 -30.63 -18.07
CA VAL A 49 20.18 -29.86 -19.28
C VAL A 49 20.68 -30.62 -20.50
N THR A 50 19.77 -30.97 -21.41
CA THR A 50 20.11 -31.16 -22.83
C THR A 50 18.96 -30.59 -23.65
N GLY A 51 19.26 -29.64 -24.53
CA GLY A 51 18.31 -29.10 -25.50
C GLY A 51 18.08 -27.60 -25.36
N ASP A 52 18.88 -26.85 -26.10
CA ASP A 52 18.61 -25.59 -26.82
C ASP A 52 17.52 -24.60 -26.31
N ALA A 53 17.93 -23.33 -26.20
CA ALA A 53 17.16 -22.12 -25.89
C ALA A 53 15.74 -22.09 -26.52
N PRO A 54 14.72 -21.43 -25.91
CA PRO A 54 14.69 -19.97 -25.86
C PRO A 54 13.93 -19.33 -24.67
N ASP A 55 14.10 -18.00 -24.58
CA ASP A 55 13.20 -16.98 -24.00
C ASP A 55 12.79 -17.06 -22.52
N VAL A 56 13.03 -15.94 -21.83
CA VAL A 56 12.62 -15.69 -20.46
C VAL A 56 11.12 -15.44 -20.43
N ILE A 57 10.32 -16.51 -20.34
CA ILE A 57 8.93 -16.40 -19.91
C ILE A 57 8.95 -16.30 -18.39
N GLN A 58 8.82 -15.08 -17.88
CA GLN A 58 8.52 -14.81 -16.48
C GLN A 58 7.16 -15.44 -16.16
N LEU A 59 7.18 -16.69 -15.70
CA LEU A 59 6.01 -17.40 -15.22
C LEU A 59 5.58 -16.72 -13.91
N VAL A 60 4.74 -15.69 -13.99
CA VAL A 60 3.95 -15.23 -12.85
C VAL A 60 3.15 -16.45 -12.42
N GLN A 61 3.48 -17.01 -11.25
CA GLN A 61 2.67 -18.06 -10.65
C GLN A 61 1.30 -17.45 -10.34
N VAL A 62 0.36 -17.61 -11.27
CA VAL A 62 -1.06 -17.39 -11.01
C VAL A 62 -1.50 -18.57 -10.16
N VAL A 63 -1.29 -18.46 -8.86
CA VAL A 63 -2.04 -19.26 -7.89
C VAL A 63 -3.51 -18.89 -8.13
N PRO A 64 -4.41 -19.85 -8.39
CA PRO A 64 -5.83 -19.54 -8.50
C PRO A 64 -6.33 -19.23 -7.08
N ASP A 65 -6.14 -17.98 -6.66
CA ASP A 65 -6.82 -17.43 -5.49
C ASP A 65 -8.31 -17.46 -5.85
N THR A 66 -9.02 -18.42 -5.27
CA THR A 66 -10.48 -18.48 -5.37
C THR A 66 -11.00 -17.34 -4.51
N ALA A 67 -11.15 -16.16 -5.13
CA ALA A 67 -11.67 -14.98 -4.46
C ALA A 67 -12.99 -15.31 -3.77
N ALA A 68 -13.08 -14.97 -2.50
CA ALA A 68 -14.30 -15.14 -1.73
C ALA A 68 -15.35 -14.15 -2.25
N SER A 69 -16.59 -14.62 -2.40
CA SER A 69 -17.70 -13.75 -2.78
C SER A 69 -18.03 -12.81 -1.62
N CYS A 70 -18.11 -11.51 -1.89
CA CYS A 70 -18.50 -10.52 -0.90
C CYS A 70 -20.01 -10.57 -0.61
N GLN A 71 -20.43 -10.08 0.56
CA GLN A 71 -21.85 -9.99 0.89
C GLN A 71 -22.44 -8.69 0.31
N PRO A 72 -23.44 -8.75 -0.58
CA PRO A 72 -24.04 -7.55 -1.16
C PRO A 72 -24.58 -6.58 -0.11
N GLY A 73 -24.32 -5.29 -0.31
CA GLY A 73 -24.73 -4.21 0.59
C GLY A 73 -23.81 -3.98 1.79
N LEU A 74 -22.83 -4.85 2.05
CA LEU A 74 -21.80 -4.59 3.05
C LEU A 74 -20.67 -3.73 2.49
N THR A 75 -20.03 -2.98 3.40
CA THR A 75 -18.88 -2.15 3.08
C THR A 75 -17.58 -2.78 3.55
N TYR A 76 -16.52 -2.60 2.75
CA TYR A 76 -15.20 -3.16 2.97
C TYR A 76 -14.13 -2.10 2.69
N CYS A 77 -13.03 -2.15 3.43
CA CYS A 77 -11.84 -1.39 3.08
C CYS A 77 -11.12 -2.03 1.90
N PHE A 78 -10.40 -1.23 1.10
CA PHE A 78 -9.59 -1.74 -0.01
C PHE A 78 -8.71 -2.94 0.39
N GLY A 79 -7.99 -2.80 1.52
CA GLY A 79 -7.13 -3.87 2.04
C GLY A 79 -7.90 -5.15 2.36
N GLN A 80 -9.08 -5.07 2.97
CA GLN A 80 -9.91 -6.25 3.26
C GLN A 80 -10.35 -6.98 1.98
N ILE A 81 -10.66 -6.22 0.92
CA ILE A 81 -11.07 -6.80 -0.35
C ILE A 81 -9.91 -7.58 -0.99
N VAL A 82 -8.69 -7.04 -0.93
CA VAL A 82 -7.51 -7.65 -1.55
C VAL A 82 -6.93 -8.78 -0.69
N GLU A 83 -6.83 -8.58 0.62
CA GLU A 83 -6.13 -9.47 1.55
C GLU A 83 -7.05 -10.54 2.13
N ASP A 84 -8.25 -10.17 2.59
CA ASP A 84 -9.18 -11.09 3.24
C ASP A 84 -10.04 -11.82 2.19
N LEU A 85 -10.59 -11.10 1.22
CA LEU A 85 -11.45 -11.67 0.18
C LEU A 85 -10.69 -12.16 -1.05
N ARG A 86 -9.38 -11.91 -1.12
CA ARG A 86 -8.50 -12.36 -2.22
C ARG A 86 -8.97 -11.91 -3.61
N VAL A 87 -9.66 -10.77 -3.68
CA VAL A 87 -10.02 -10.17 -4.97
C VAL A 87 -8.78 -9.55 -5.57
N ASN A 88 -8.59 -9.73 -6.88
CA ASN A 88 -7.44 -9.15 -7.57
C ASN A 88 -7.45 -7.62 -7.40
N LYS A 89 -6.33 -7.06 -6.92
CA LYS A 89 -6.14 -5.63 -6.70
C LYS A 89 -6.53 -4.78 -7.91
N GLN A 90 -6.16 -5.24 -9.11
CA GLN A 90 -6.46 -4.50 -10.34
C GLN A 90 -7.95 -4.44 -10.64
N THR A 91 -8.72 -5.49 -10.31
CA THR A 91 -10.19 -5.47 -10.44
C THR A 91 -10.81 -4.29 -9.68
N ILE A 92 -10.41 -4.09 -8.43
CA ILE A 92 -10.94 -2.99 -7.60
C ILE A 92 -10.45 -1.64 -8.06
N LEU A 93 -9.18 -1.54 -8.49
CA LEU A 93 -8.64 -0.27 -8.99
C LEU A 93 -9.29 0.16 -10.30
N HIS A 94 -9.59 -0.76 -11.21
CA HIS A 94 -10.34 -0.45 -12.43
C HIS A 94 -11.75 0.03 -12.09
N GLN A 95 -12.46 -0.68 -11.22
CA GLN A 95 -13.80 -0.28 -10.77
C GLN A 95 -13.79 1.09 -10.06
N TYR A 96 -12.78 1.36 -9.23
CA TYR A 96 -12.55 2.67 -8.61
C TYR A 96 -12.38 3.75 -9.69
N CYS A 97 -11.51 3.51 -10.66
CA CYS A 97 -11.17 4.48 -11.69
C CYS A 97 -12.29 4.71 -12.70
N ASP A 98 -13.15 3.73 -12.95
CA ASP A 98 -14.38 3.93 -13.73
C ASP A 98 -15.29 4.99 -13.09
N GLN A 99 -15.30 5.06 -11.75
CA GLN A 99 -16.19 5.93 -10.98
C GLN A 99 -15.53 7.23 -10.54
N GLN A 100 -14.21 7.25 -10.39
CA GLN A 100 -13.49 8.33 -9.70
C GLN A 100 -12.44 9.03 -10.56
N PHE A 101 -12.24 8.67 -11.83
CA PHE A 101 -11.21 9.29 -12.67
C PHE A 101 -11.29 10.82 -12.73
N GLU A 102 -12.49 11.41 -12.77
CA GLU A 102 -12.68 12.86 -12.80
C GLU A 102 -12.23 13.57 -11.50
N TYR A 103 -12.26 12.85 -10.37
CA TYR A 103 -11.91 13.38 -9.04
C TYR A 103 -10.52 12.94 -8.57
N ASP A 104 -9.99 11.87 -9.14
CA ASP A 104 -8.71 11.26 -8.81
C ASP A 104 -7.93 10.82 -10.04
N ALA A 105 -7.74 11.78 -10.94
CA ALA A 105 -6.95 11.56 -12.14
C ALA A 105 -5.53 11.10 -11.83
N GLN A 106 -4.97 11.41 -10.64
CA GLN A 106 -3.61 11.00 -10.27
C GLN A 106 -3.52 9.49 -10.02
N SER A 107 -4.39 8.91 -9.18
CA SER A 107 -4.38 7.46 -8.95
C SER A 107 -4.79 6.69 -10.21
N CYS A 108 -5.67 7.27 -11.01
CA CYS A 108 -6.25 6.62 -12.18
C CYS A 108 -5.51 6.92 -13.50
N HIS A 109 -4.47 7.76 -13.49
CA HIS A 109 -3.84 8.24 -14.72
C HIS A 109 -3.35 7.08 -15.59
N ALA A 110 -2.71 6.08 -14.99
CA ALA A 110 -2.08 4.98 -15.74
C ALA A 110 -3.10 4.18 -16.57
N CYS A 111 -4.21 3.79 -15.96
CA CYS A 111 -5.20 2.91 -16.60
C CYS A 111 -6.34 3.63 -17.34
N LYS A 112 -6.48 4.95 -17.14
CA LYS A 112 -7.41 5.79 -17.90
C LYS A 112 -6.70 6.74 -18.86
N LYS A 113 -5.40 6.55 -19.08
CA LYS A 113 -4.61 7.37 -20.00
C LYS A 113 -5.16 7.24 -21.42
N TRP A 114 -5.41 8.37 -22.07
CA TRP A 114 -5.72 8.42 -23.49
C TRP A 114 -4.46 8.81 -24.31
N PRO A 115 -4.21 8.22 -25.50
CA PRO A 115 -5.01 7.22 -26.21
C PRO A 115 -4.69 5.75 -25.88
N TRP A 116 -3.67 5.50 -25.04
CA TRP A 116 -3.21 4.16 -24.72
C TRP A 116 -3.35 3.89 -23.22
N PRO A 117 -4.51 3.37 -22.76
CA PRO A 117 -4.68 2.99 -21.36
C PRO A 117 -3.80 1.77 -21.05
N LEU A 118 -3.17 1.77 -19.87
CA LEU A 118 -2.41 0.62 -19.39
C LEU A 118 -3.34 -0.34 -18.64
N ASP A 119 -3.05 -1.64 -18.70
CA ASP A 119 -3.81 -2.66 -17.96
C ASP A 119 -3.66 -2.53 -16.44
N TYR A 120 -2.64 -1.79 -15.97
CA TYR A 120 -2.33 -1.59 -14.56
C TYR A 120 -2.74 -0.18 -14.10
N CYS A 121 -3.67 -0.12 -13.16
CA CYS A 121 -4.00 1.07 -12.38
C CYS A 121 -3.05 1.23 -11.19
N TRP A 122 -2.77 2.47 -10.80
CA TRP A 122 -1.97 2.78 -9.62
C TRP A 122 -2.84 2.85 -8.36
N ASP A 123 -2.35 2.22 -7.29
CA ASP A 123 -2.92 2.22 -5.95
C ASP A 123 -2.47 3.45 -5.15
N GLY A 124 -2.87 4.63 -5.61
CA GLY A 124 -2.61 5.89 -4.89
C GLY A 124 -3.35 5.95 -3.53
N PRO A 125 -2.87 6.74 -2.55
CA PRO A 125 -3.49 6.94 -1.21
C PRO A 125 -5.00 7.08 -1.21
N SER A 126 -5.48 7.78 -2.22
CA SER A 126 -6.88 7.99 -2.50
C SER A 126 -7.70 6.72 -2.74
N ALA A 127 -7.12 5.68 -3.32
CA ALA A 127 -7.78 4.42 -3.64
C ALA A 127 -7.67 3.40 -2.49
N TRP A 128 -6.49 3.24 -1.87
CA TRP A 128 -6.32 2.23 -0.81
C TRP A 128 -6.86 2.65 0.56
N ASN A 129 -6.95 3.96 0.87
CA ASN A 129 -7.64 4.44 2.07
C ASN A 129 -9.12 4.75 1.79
N SER A 130 -9.82 3.85 1.09
CA SER A 130 -11.23 4.04 0.73
C SER A 130 -12.11 2.88 1.15
N VAL A 131 -13.39 3.21 1.33
CA VAL A 131 -14.47 2.26 1.59
C VAL A 131 -15.20 1.97 0.29
N PHE A 132 -15.52 0.71 0.08
CA PHE A 132 -16.28 0.23 -1.07
C PHE A 132 -17.50 -0.57 -0.59
N GLU A 133 -18.64 -0.43 -1.26
CA GLU A 133 -19.81 -1.28 -1.04
C GLU A 133 -19.80 -2.44 -2.04
N CYS A 134 -19.94 -3.66 -1.54
CA CYS A 134 -20.12 -4.84 -2.37
C CYS A 134 -21.49 -4.81 -3.07
N LYS A 135 -21.50 -5.00 -4.40
CA LYS A 135 -22.72 -5.22 -5.20
C LYS A 135 -23.04 -6.69 -5.41
N GLY A 136 -22.02 -7.54 -5.30
CA GLY A 136 -22.11 -8.99 -5.40
C GLY A 136 -20.91 -9.56 -6.14
N GLU A 137 -20.59 -10.82 -5.87
CA GLU A 137 -19.43 -11.51 -6.45
C GLU A 137 -18.12 -10.76 -6.16
N GLN A 138 -17.61 -10.01 -7.14
CA GLN A 138 -16.40 -9.18 -7.05
C GLN A 138 -16.64 -7.76 -7.59
N GLU A 139 -17.89 -7.32 -7.63
CA GLU A 139 -18.26 -5.96 -8.02
C GLU A 139 -18.40 -5.07 -6.79
N TYR A 140 -17.69 -3.95 -6.82
CA TYR A 140 -17.62 -3.00 -5.73
C TYR A 140 -17.84 -1.57 -6.24
N THR A 141 -18.67 -0.83 -5.51
CA THR A 141 -18.92 0.60 -5.78
C THR A 141 -18.14 1.43 -4.78
N PHE A 142 -17.42 2.43 -5.27
CA PHE A 142 -16.75 3.39 -4.40
C PHE A 142 -17.77 4.12 -3.53
N LYS A 143 -17.53 4.17 -2.21
CA LYS A 143 -18.41 4.89 -1.28
C LYS A 143 -17.83 6.20 -0.83
N THR A 144 -16.63 6.16 -0.27
CA THR A 144 -16.01 7.34 0.30
C THR A 144 -14.51 7.12 0.46
N ARG A 145 -13.77 8.24 0.40
CA ARG A 145 -12.35 8.29 0.71
C ARG A 145 -12.19 8.61 2.19
N CYS A 146 -11.28 7.91 2.84
CA CYS A 146 -10.95 8.06 4.25
C CYS A 146 -9.49 8.53 4.42
N SER A 147 -9.17 9.07 5.59
CA SER A 147 -7.78 9.19 6.07
C SER A 147 -7.21 7.83 6.43
N TRP A 148 -8.05 6.98 7.03
CA TRP A 148 -7.77 5.64 7.45
C TRP A 148 -9.04 4.81 7.31
N CYS A 149 -8.91 3.57 6.84
CA CYS A 149 -10.05 2.67 6.72
C CYS A 149 -9.83 1.44 7.61
N GLU A 150 -10.81 1.16 8.46
CA GLU A 150 -10.79 0.00 9.35
C GLU A 150 -12.17 -0.66 9.38
N ALA A 151 -12.22 -1.98 9.24
CA ALA A 151 -13.45 -2.77 9.31
C ALA A 151 -14.60 -2.23 8.43
N GLY A 152 -14.30 -1.82 7.20
CA GLY A 152 -15.27 -1.30 6.23
C GLY A 152 -15.79 0.10 6.54
N LYS A 153 -15.08 0.88 7.38
CA LYS A 153 -15.48 2.23 7.82
C LYS A 153 -14.30 3.20 7.81
N CYS A 154 -14.58 4.49 7.59
CA CYS A 154 -13.59 5.54 7.81
C CYS A 154 -13.40 5.80 9.30
N VAL A 155 -12.14 6.00 9.70
CA VAL A 155 -11.71 6.33 11.06
C VAL A 155 -10.91 7.62 11.10
#